data_AF-A0AAW6C0Q5-F1
#
_entry.id   AF-A0AAW6C0Q5-F1
#
_cell.length_a   1.000
_cell.length_b   1.000
_cell.length_c   1.000
_cell.angle_alpha   90.00
_cell.angle_beta   90.00
_cell.angle_gamma   90.00
#
_symmetry.space_group_name_H-M   'P 1'
#
loop_
_entity.id
_entity.type
_entity.pdbx_description
1 polymer ?
#
loop_
_entity_poly.entity_id
_entity_poly.type
_entity_poly.pdbx_seq_one_letter_code
_entity_poly.pdbx_strand_id
1 'polypeptide(L)'
;MLELIRHWLVGITCAAMLVALAESLIPAGSIRRIARLTGGLVLLAAILNPLLKLDTTALTRALTEYKLELSAYSADLEEENEILMKDIIEEQSGAYIQDKAAALGIDCQVTVEADGEEEWPIPQSVTVMGSLTAEQQEALERTIEEDFAIPAERQRYESGDEG
;
A
#
# COMPACT_ATOMS: atom_id res chain seq x y z
N MET A 1 0.87 -27.30 6.32
CA MET A 1 -0.53 -26.87 6.04
C MET A 1 -1.10 -27.57 4.80
N LEU A 2 -0.52 -27.39 3.61
CA LEU A 2 -1.03 -27.96 2.35
C LEU A 2 -1.09 -29.51 2.33
N GLU A 3 -0.14 -30.20 2.96
CA GLU A 3 -0.16 -31.68 3.04
C GLU A 3 -1.30 -32.21 3.91
N LEU A 4 -1.65 -31.50 4.99
CA LEU A 4 -2.78 -31.84 5.86
C LEU A 4 -4.11 -31.69 5.12
N ILE A 5 -4.26 -30.60 4.36
CA ILE A 5 -5.44 -30.33 3.52
C ILE A 5 -5.55 -31.39 2.42
N ARG A 6 -4.44 -31.72 1.75
CA ARG A 6 -4.38 -32.76 0.72
C ARG A 6 -4.82 -34.12 1.28
N HIS A 7 -4.26 -34.56 2.40
CA HIS A 7 -4.59 -35.85 3.00
C HIS A 7 -6.06 -35.91 3.45
N TRP A 8 -6.59 -34.81 3.99
CA TRP A 8 -8.00 -34.69 4.37
C TRP A 8 -8.94 -34.78 3.15
N LEU A 9 -8.62 -34.07 2.06
CA LEU A 9 -9.43 -34.05 0.83
C LEU A 9 -9.41 -35.42 0.14
N VAL A 10 -8.26 -36.11 0.13
CA VAL A 10 -8.15 -37.50 -0.32
C VAL A 10 -8.99 -38.43 0.57
N GLY A 11 -8.98 -38.25 1.90
CA GLY A 11 -9.82 -39.03 2.81
C GLY A 11 -11.32 -38.89 2.53
N ILE A 12 -11.80 -37.68 2.25
CA ILE A 12 -13.20 -37.43 1.90
C ILE A 12 -13.57 -38.05 0.55
N THR A 13 -12.72 -37.89 -0.45
CA THR A 13 -12.98 -38.46 -1.79
C THR A 13 -13.03 -39.99 -1.73
N CYS A 14 -12.13 -40.64 -1.00
CA CYS A 14 -12.18 -42.09 -0.76
C CYS A 14 -13.46 -42.51 -0.02
N ALA A 15 -13.85 -41.79 1.04
CA ALA A 15 -15.09 -42.07 1.77
C ALA A 15 -16.33 -41.91 0.87
N ALA A 16 -16.36 -40.89 0.02
CA ALA A 16 -17.45 -40.64 -0.92
C ALA A 16 -17.57 -41.76 -1.96
N MET A 17 -16.43 -42.24 -2.49
CA MET A 17 -16.40 -43.38 -3.40
C MET A 17 -16.92 -44.67 -2.74
N LEU A 18 -16.54 -44.93 -1.48
CA LEU A 18 -17.01 -46.10 -0.73
C LEU A 18 -18.52 -46.04 -0.46
N VAL A 19 -19.05 -44.87 -0.08
CA VAL A 19 -20.49 -44.66 0.12
C VAL A 19 -21.26 -44.87 -1.18
N ALA A 20 -20.77 -44.33 -2.29
CA ALA A 20 -21.38 -44.51 -3.61
C ALA A 20 -21.39 -45.98 -4.07
N LEU A 21 -20.30 -46.72 -3.82
CA LEU A 21 -20.22 -48.15 -4.09
C LEU A 21 -21.20 -48.94 -3.23
N ALA A 22 -21.28 -48.64 -1.93
CA ALA A 22 -22.22 -49.29 -1.02
C ALA A 22 -23.68 -49.05 -1.44
N GLU A 23 -24.03 -47.82 -1.84
CA GLU A 23 -25.37 -47.50 -2.36
C GLU A 23 -25.71 -48.26 -3.66
N SER A 24 -24.71 -48.50 -4.52
CA SER A 24 -24.91 -49.21 -5.80
C SER A 24 -25.29 -50.68 -5.62
N LEU A 25 -24.88 -51.30 -4.51
CA LEU A 25 -25.15 -52.70 -4.18
C LEU A 25 -26.50 -52.93 -3.48
N ILE A 26 -27.11 -51.89 -2.93
CA ILE A 26 -28.38 -52.00 -2.19
C ILE A 26 -29.56 -51.97 -3.19
N PRO A 27 -30.50 -52.92 -3.19
CA PRO A 27 -31.65 -52.93 -4.11
C PRO A 27 -32.62 -51.75 -3.88
N ALA A 28 -33.41 -51.40 -4.91
CA ALA A 28 -34.31 -50.25 -4.85
C ALA A 28 -35.42 -50.45 -3.80
N GLY A 29 -35.51 -49.52 -2.83
CA GLY A 29 -36.50 -49.58 -1.74
C GLY A 29 -36.22 -48.56 -0.64
N SER A 30 -36.98 -48.63 0.46
CA SER A 30 -36.84 -47.73 1.62
C SER A 30 -35.45 -47.82 2.26
N ILE A 31 -34.83 -49.00 2.24
CA ILE A 31 -33.47 -49.25 2.78
C ILE A 31 -32.41 -48.43 2.01
N ARG A 32 -32.53 -48.33 0.67
CA ARG A 32 -31.63 -47.50 -0.14
C ARG A 32 -31.75 -46.02 0.22
N ARG A 33 -32.95 -45.53 0.55
CA ARG A 33 -33.15 -44.14 0.98
C ARG A 33 -32.50 -43.87 2.34
N ILE A 34 -32.63 -44.79 3.28
CA ILE A 34 -32.01 -44.67 4.61
C ILE A 34 -30.49 -44.72 4.51
N ALA A 35 -29.93 -45.66 3.73
CA ALA A 35 -28.50 -45.77 3.50
C ALA A 35 -27.90 -44.51 2.84
N ARG A 36 -28.63 -43.90 1.91
CA ARG A 36 -28.21 -42.64 1.28
C ARG A 36 -28.20 -41.46 2.24
N LEU A 37 -29.19 -41.39 3.13
CA LEU A 37 -29.22 -40.34 4.16
C LEU A 37 -28.10 -40.51 5.18
N THR A 38 -27.83 -41.74 5.65
CA THR A 38 -26.75 -42.00 6.60
C THR A 38 -25.38 -41.81 5.97
N GLY A 39 -25.17 -42.27 4.73
CA GLY A 39 -23.94 -42.06 3.98
C GLY A 39 -23.65 -40.58 3.72
N GLY A 40 -24.66 -39.82 3.31
CA GLY A 40 -24.55 -38.36 3.17
C GLY A 40 -24.24 -37.65 4.49
N LEU A 41 -24.84 -38.07 5.60
CA LEU A 41 -24.60 -37.48 6.92
C LEU A 41 -23.20 -37.78 7.45
N VAL A 42 -22.67 -38.99 7.17
CA VAL A 42 -21.28 -39.35 7.47
C VAL A 42 -20.30 -38.52 6.63
N LEU A 43 -20.59 -38.29 5.34
CA LEU A 43 -19.78 -37.42 4.49
C LEU A 43 -19.79 -35.98 4.98
N LEU A 44 -20.96 -35.46 5.36
CA LEU A 44 -21.10 -34.13 5.94
C LEU A 44 -20.26 -34.01 7.23
N ALA A 45 -20.33 -35.00 8.12
CA ALA A 45 -19.49 -35.03 9.33
C ALA A 45 -17.99 -35.09 9.01
N ALA A 46 -17.57 -35.83 7.99
CA ALA A 46 -16.17 -35.89 7.54
C ALA A 46 -15.68 -34.54 6.96
N ILE A 47 -16.57 -33.81 6.28
CA ILE A 47 -16.32 -32.46 5.77
C ILE A 47 -16.20 -31.44 6.92
N LEU A 48 -16.97 -31.62 8.00
CA LEU A 48 -16.94 -30.74 9.18
C LEU A 48 -15.82 -31.07 10.18
N ASN A 49 -15.29 -32.29 10.16
CA ASN A 49 -14.20 -32.73 11.04
C ASN A 49 -12.97 -31.78 11.11
N PRO A 50 -12.44 -31.22 10.01
CA PRO A 50 -11.32 -30.28 10.10
C PRO A 50 -11.76 -28.96 10.74
N LEU A 51 -12.99 -28.50 10.52
CA LEU A 51 -13.50 -27.28 11.17
C LEU A 51 -13.57 -27.45 12.69
N LEU A 52 -13.82 -28.68 13.18
CA LEU A 52 -13.80 -29.01 14.61
C LEU A 52 -12.38 -29.23 15.16
N LYS A 53 -11.42 -29.59 14.31
CA LYS A 53 -10.00 -29.77 14.65
C LYS A 53 -9.15 -28.53 14.36
N LEU A 54 -9.74 -27.47 13.81
CA LEU A 54 -9.08 -26.19 13.66
C LEU A 54 -8.74 -25.69 15.06
N ASP A 55 -7.47 -25.74 15.40
CA ASP A 55 -6.96 -25.13 16.61
C ASP A 55 -7.13 -23.62 16.44
N THR A 56 -8.12 -23.07 17.13
CA THR A 56 -8.47 -21.65 17.05
C THR A 56 -7.28 -20.77 17.42
N THR A 57 -6.34 -21.29 18.22
CA THR A 57 -5.10 -20.60 18.58
C THR A 57 -4.11 -20.54 17.42
N ALA A 58 -3.95 -21.63 16.66
CA ALA A 58 -3.10 -21.68 15.48
C ALA A 58 -3.66 -20.81 14.34
N LEU A 59 -4.98 -20.83 14.15
CA LEU A 59 -5.66 -19.95 13.19
C LEU A 59 -5.51 -18.48 13.57
N THR A 60 -5.66 -18.15 14.86
CA THR A 60 -5.48 -16.78 15.35
C THR A 60 -4.06 -16.30 15.13
N ARG A 61 -3.05 -17.14 15.42
CA ARG A 61 -1.63 -16.80 15.16
C ARG A 61 -1.36 -16.52 13.69
N ALA A 62 -1.80 -17.40 12.79
CA ALA A 62 -1.62 -17.21 11.35
C ALA A 62 -2.34 -15.95 10.83
N LEU A 63 -3.53 -15.65 11.35
CA LEU A 63 -4.24 -14.41 11.02
C LEU A 63 -3.56 -13.17 11.58
N THR A 64 -3.00 -13.25 12.78
CA THR A 64 -2.25 -12.13 13.38
C THR A 64 -0.95 -11.87 12.62
N GLU A 65 -0.21 -12.91 12.26
CA GLU A 65 1.01 -12.80 11.45
C GLU A 65 0.71 -12.22 10.07
N TYR A 66 -0.33 -12.71 9.39
CA TYR A 66 -0.79 -12.15 8.12
C TYR A 66 -1.22 -10.68 8.25
N LYS A 67 -1.92 -10.32 9.33
CA LYS A 67 -2.31 -8.92 9.60
C LYS A 67 -1.11 -8.03 9.89
N LEU A 68 -0.11 -8.54 10.61
CA LEU A 68 1.12 -7.81 10.92
C LEU A 68 1.95 -7.56 9.65
N GLU A 69 2.12 -8.59 8.82
CA GLU A 69 2.80 -8.48 7.53
C GLU A 69 2.08 -7.50 6.60
N LEU A 70 0.74 -7.55 6.56
CA LEU A 70 -0.05 -6.60 5.78
C LEU A 70 0.06 -5.16 6.31
N SER A 71 0.10 -4.97 7.64
CA SER A 71 0.27 -3.65 8.24
C SER A 71 1.67 -3.07 8.05
N ALA A 72 2.70 -3.94 8.05
CA ALA A 72 4.06 -3.52 7.74
C ALA A 72 4.16 -3.11 6.26
N TYR A 73 3.61 -3.93 5.36
CA TYR A 73 3.56 -3.62 3.93
C TYR A 73 2.77 -2.34 3.62
N SER A 74 1.68 -2.05 4.34
CA SER A 74 0.96 -0.78 4.16
C SER A 74 1.76 0.42 4.67
N ALA A 75 2.46 0.29 5.79
CA ALA A 75 3.26 1.37 6.34
C ALA A 75 4.45 1.71 5.43
N ASP A 76 5.16 0.70 4.92
CA ASP A 76 6.26 0.90 3.97
C ASP A 76 5.79 1.62 2.68
N LEU A 77 4.60 1.25 2.17
CA LEU A 77 4.01 1.89 1.00
C LEU A 77 3.56 3.34 1.26
N GLU A 78 3.06 3.63 2.46
CA GLU A 78 2.68 5.00 2.85
C GLU A 78 3.92 5.89 2.95
N GLU A 79 5.00 5.39 3.55
CA GLU A 79 6.29 6.11 3.65
C GLU A 79 6.91 6.36 2.27
N GLU A 80 6.95 5.35 1.39
CA GLU A 80 7.42 5.54 0.00
C GLU A 80 6.55 6.55 -0.77
N ASN A 81 5.24 6.55 -0.56
CA ASN A 81 4.34 7.48 -1.21
C ASN A 81 4.57 8.93 -0.75
N GLU A 82 4.75 9.14 0.56
CA GLU A 82 5.02 10.45 1.15
C GLU A 82 6.33 11.04 0.62
N ILE A 83 7.40 10.23 0.59
CA ILE A 83 8.71 10.64 0.04
C ILE A 83 8.57 11.04 -1.43
N LEU A 84 7.95 10.19 -2.26
CA LEU A 84 7.76 10.48 -3.68
C LEU A 84 6.94 11.75 -3.91
N MET A 85 5.89 11.95 -3.10
CA MET A 85 5.02 13.11 -3.22
C MET A 85 5.76 14.40 -2.84
N LYS A 86 6.59 14.35 -1.78
CA LYS A 86 7.46 15.45 -1.39
C LYS A 86 8.45 15.80 -2.49
N ASP A 87 9.18 14.81 -3.03
CA ASP A 87 10.16 15.01 -4.09
C ASP A 87 9.53 15.66 -5.34
N ILE A 88 8.33 15.20 -5.74
CA ILE A 88 7.60 15.79 -6.87
C ILE A 88 7.25 17.26 -6.60
N ILE A 89 6.79 17.59 -5.39
CA ILE A 89 6.41 18.96 -5.04
C ILE A 89 7.65 19.87 -5.02
N GLU A 90 8.76 19.40 -4.47
CA GLU A 90 10.04 20.14 -4.48
C GLU A 90 10.54 20.39 -5.91
N GLU A 91 10.55 19.35 -6.75
CA GLU A 91 11.00 19.45 -8.15
C GLU A 91 10.09 20.39 -8.97
N GLN A 92 8.77 20.18 -8.92
CA GLN A 92 7.83 20.97 -9.73
C GLN A 92 7.78 22.43 -9.27
N SER A 93 7.82 22.68 -7.96
CA SER A 93 7.83 24.05 -7.42
C SER A 93 9.15 24.75 -7.76
N GLY A 94 10.28 24.05 -7.65
CA GLY A 94 11.60 24.57 -8.04
C GLY A 94 11.66 24.94 -9.52
N ALA A 95 11.22 24.03 -10.39
CA ALA A 95 11.16 24.27 -11.84
C ALA A 95 10.26 25.45 -12.20
N TYR A 96 9.09 25.56 -11.56
CA TYR A 96 8.19 26.68 -11.78
C TYR A 96 8.81 28.03 -11.37
N ILE A 97 9.45 28.11 -10.19
CA ILE A 97 10.11 29.34 -9.73
C ILE A 97 11.29 29.68 -10.65
N GLN A 98 12.04 28.67 -11.11
CA GLN A 98 13.12 28.86 -12.07
C GLN A 98 12.62 29.43 -13.41
N ASP A 99 11.49 28.94 -13.91
CA ASP A 99 10.84 29.48 -15.12
C ASP A 99 10.40 30.96 -14.93
N LYS A 100 9.90 31.31 -13.74
CA LYS A 100 9.58 32.70 -13.39
C LYS A 100 10.81 33.58 -13.34
N ALA A 101 11.90 33.07 -12.76
CA ALA A 101 13.16 33.78 -12.70
C ALA A 101 13.73 34.01 -14.12
N ALA A 102 13.68 33.00 -14.99
CA ALA A 102 14.08 33.13 -16.39
C ALA A 102 13.24 34.17 -17.14
N ALA A 103 11.94 34.26 -16.87
CA ALA A 103 11.06 35.29 -17.45
C ALA A 103 11.41 36.72 -16.98
N LEU A 104 12.03 36.86 -15.80
CA LEU A 104 12.59 38.11 -15.27
C LEU A 104 14.04 38.36 -15.74
N GLY A 105 14.58 37.50 -16.61
CA GLY A 105 15.95 37.59 -17.12
C GLY A 105 17.01 37.21 -16.09
N ILE A 106 16.65 36.40 -15.10
CA ILE A 106 17.55 35.87 -14.07
C ILE A 106 18.02 34.48 -14.51
N ASP A 107 19.33 34.28 -14.55
CA ASP A 107 19.92 32.94 -14.69
C ASP A 107 20.23 32.41 -13.29
N CYS A 108 19.41 31.49 -12.80
CA CYS A 108 19.56 30.91 -11.47
C CYS A 108 19.15 29.43 -11.44
N GLN A 109 19.63 28.73 -10.42
CA GLN A 109 19.16 27.42 -10.01
C GLN A 109 18.29 27.58 -8.77
N VAL A 110 17.16 26.88 -8.73
CA VAL A 110 16.22 26.95 -7.61
C VAL A 110 16.10 25.57 -6.97
N THR A 111 16.18 25.54 -5.64
CA THR A 111 15.91 24.36 -4.83
C THR A 111 14.82 24.70 -3.82
N VAL A 112 13.76 23.91 -3.79
CA VAL A 112 12.63 24.07 -2.86
C VAL A 112 12.69 22.94 -1.84
N GLU A 113 12.45 23.26 -0.58
CA GLU A 113 12.23 22.28 0.47
C GLU A 113 10.76 22.29 0.87
N ALA A 114 10.12 21.13 0.84
CA ALA A 114 8.73 20.94 1.22
C ALA A 114 8.62 20.33 2.63
N ASP A 115 7.61 20.80 3.36
CA ASP A 115 7.23 20.25 4.65
C ASP A 115 6.20 19.14 4.46
N GLY A 116 6.43 17.99 5.10
CA GLY A 116 5.58 16.80 5.06
C GLY A 116 4.68 16.65 6.29
N GLU A 117 4.68 17.61 7.23
CA GLU A 117 3.86 17.52 8.45
C GLU A 117 2.34 17.56 8.16
N GLU A 118 1.92 18.05 7.00
CA GLU A 118 0.51 18.09 6.56
C GLU A 118 0.12 16.90 5.67
N GLU A 119 -1.19 16.72 5.44
CA GLU A 119 -1.72 15.62 4.59
C GLU A 119 -1.27 15.70 3.12
N TRP A 120 -0.81 16.87 2.67
CA TRP A 120 -0.15 17.07 1.38
C TRP A 120 1.11 17.90 1.60
N PRO A 121 2.29 17.49 1.08
CA PRO A 121 3.50 18.25 1.27
C PRO A 121 3.40 19.60 0.57
N ILE A 122 3.77 20.65 1.29
CA ILE A 122 3.71 22.04 0.80
C ILE A 122 5.11 22.66 0.77
N PRO A 123 5.43 23.48 -0.25
CA PRO A 123 6.68 24.24 -0.29
C PRO A 123 6.83 25.14 0.94
N GLN A 124 7.90 24.97 1.71
CA GLN A 124 8.12 25.69 2.97
C GLN A 124 9.24 26.73 2.85
N SER A 125 10.29 26.40 2.11
CA SER A 125 11.44 27.28 1.90
C SER A 125 12.00 27.11 0.49
N VAL A 126 12.72 28.13 0.03
CA VAL A 126 13.35 28.13 -1.29
C VAL A 126 14.75 28.72 -1.20
N THR A 127 15.67 28.11 -1.91
CA THR A 127 17.04 28.59 -2.10
C THR A 127 17.24 28.86 -3.58
N VAL A 128 17.59 30.10 -3.90
CA VAL A 128 17.88 30.57 -5.25
C VAL A 128 19.38 30.86 -5.34
N MET A 129 20.06 30.10 -6.19
CA MET A 129 21.48 30.26 -6.47
C MET A 129 21.67 30.95 -7.82
N GLY A 130 22.26 32.15 -7.85
CA GLY A 130 22.49 32.86 -9.11
C GLY A 130 22.96 34.30 -8.91
N SER A 131 23.16 35.00 -10.03
CA SER A 131 23.51 36.43 -10.03
C SER A 131 22.25 37.27 -10.21
N LEU A 132 21.72 37.82 -9.12
CA LEU A 132 20.51 38.66 -9.13
C LEU A 132 20.86 40.10 -8.76
N THR A 133 20.24 41.06 -9.43
CA THR A 133 20.20 42.46 -8.98
C THR A 133 19.17 42.64 -7.86
N ALA A 134 19.27 43.71 -7.06
CA ALA A 134 18.30 43.98 -5.99
C ALA A 134 16.85 44.10 -6.50
N GLU A 135 16.64 44.70 -7.68
CA GLU A 135 15.32 44.81 -8.31
C GLU A 135 14.78 43.45 -8.76
N GLN A 136 15.65 42.58 -9.30
CA GLN A 136 15.29 41.22 -9.70
C GLN A 136 14.95 40.34 -8.50
N GLN A 137 15.72 40.47 -7.42
CA GLN A 137 15.47 39.76 -6.16
C GLN A 137 14.11 40.16 -5.58
N GLU A 138 13.81 41.46 -5.48
CA GLU A 138 12.52 41.95 -4.96
C GLU A 138 11.33 41.49 -5.82
N ALA A 139 11.48 41.47 -7.15
CA ALA A 139 10.44 40.99 -8.05
C ALA A 139 10.18 39.47 -7.91
N LEU A 140 11.24 38.68 -7.76
CA LEU A 140 11.14 37.24 -7.58
C LEU A 140 10.59 36.89 -6.19
N GLU A 141 11.02 37.62 -5.16
CA GLU A 141 10.57 37.47 -3.77
C GLU A 141 9.07 37.62 -3.64
N ARG A 142 8.52 38.69 -4.23
CA ARG A 142 7.07 38.91 -4.29
C ARG A 142 6.35 37.81 -5.06
N THR A 143 6.93 37.33 -6.16
CA THR A 143 6.32 36.24 -6.96
C THR A 143 6.20 34.95 -6.15
N ILE A 144 7.26 34.60 -5.41
CA ILE A 144 7.31 33.42 -4.55
C ILE A 144 6.32 33.55 -3.38
N GLU A 145 6.23 34.73 -2.77
CA GLU A 145 5.27 34.99 -1.68
C GLU A 145 3.82 34.93 -2.18
N GLU A 146 3.52 35.47 -3.36
CA GLU A 146 2.18 35.44 -3.95
C GLU A 146 1.74 34.03 -4.39
N ASP A 147 2.62 33.27 -5.04
CA ASP A 147 2.27 31.96 -5.63
C ASP A 147 2.35 30.82 -4.61
N PHE A 148 3.29 30.87 -3.66
CA PHE A 148 3.55 29.76 -2.71
C PHE A 148 3.39 30.14 -1.23
N ALA A 149 3.07 31.40 -0.91
CA ALA A 149 2.98 31.89 0.46
C ALA A 149 4.27 31.68 1.28
N ILE A 150 5.43 31.62 0.61
CA ILE A 150 6.74 31.50 1.26
C ILE A 150 7.24 32.92 1.57
N PRO A 151 7.36 33.32 2.85
CA PRO A 151 7.79 34.67 3.21
C PRO A 151 9.28 34.86 2.92
N ALA A 152 9.70 36.11 2.71
CA ALA A 152 11.09 36.52 2.46
C ALA A 152 12.12 35.90 3.42
N GLU A 153 11.74 35.74 4.69
CA GLU A 153 12.56 35.16 5.76
C GLU A 153 12.96 33.69 5.49
N ARG A 154 12.19 32.99 4.65
CA ARG A 154 12.40 31.60 4.23
C ARG A 154 12.91 31.49 2.79
N GLN A 155 13.23 32.61 2.16
CA GLN A 155 13.83 32.66 0.83
C GLN A 155 15.31 32.99 0.97
N ARG A 156 16.19 32.07 0.56
CA ARG A 156 17.64 32.27 0.59
C ARG A 156 18.15 32.58 -0.81
N TYR A 157 18.98 33.61 -0.91
CA TYR A 157 19.61 34.04 -2.15
C TYR A 157 21.12 33.91 -1.99
N GLU A 158 21.72 33.04 -2.78
CA GLU A 158 23.17 32.79 -2.77
C GLU A 158 23.75 33.19 -4.11
N SER A 159 24.79 34.03 -4.10
CA SER A 159 25.56 34.29 -5.32
C SER A 159 26.33 33.02 -5.65
N GLY A 160 26.05 32.43 -6.81
CA GLY A 160 26.86 31.33 -7.35
C GLY A 160 28.28 31.83 -7.61
N ASP A 161 29.14 31.75 -6.61
CA ASP A 161 30.55 32.07 -6.75
C ASP A 161 31.19 30.93 -7.55
N GLU A 162 31.63 31.23 -8.77
CA GLU A 162 32.39 30.32 -9.62
C GLU A 162 33.69 29.94 -8.89
N GLY A 163 33.78 28.69 -8.42
CA GLY A 163 35.04 28.04 -8.04
C GLY A 163 35.69 27.35 -9.23
#